data_AF-A0A960TJQ3-F1
#
_entry.id   AF-A0A960TJQ3-F1
#
_cell.length_a   1.000
_cell.length_b   1.000
_cell.length_c   1.000
_cell.angle_alpha   90.00
_cell.angle_beta   90.00
_cell.angle_gamma   90.00
#
_symmetry.space_group_name_H-M   'P 1'
#
loop_
_entity.id
_entity.type
_entity.pdbx_description
1 polymer ?
#
loop_
_entity_poly.entity_id
_entity_poly.type
_entity_poly.pdbx_seq_one_letter_code
_entity_poly.pdbx_strand_id
1 'polypeptide(L)'
;MPIEGEKKWGRFKKALISEEDVFRESLELKSGIEYLYHLYRENKLKDFEFSISFFIMYCVKRNLGRMKNPKGKSQRNSLDIPIRIDELIHNVEETLKGMKVSDLFFQYRFRSIPGSIYSGLENWVDGLNCPILSLEMVSDRNMLNLMSEGKRSVAILIENAIQGNILEKRDAFEFFLHDLAHAHTFFDVKYSYIGQIEFFNLLKSEIDWFEGASGRDPVFSKQFHYCLSDMNSHPDHLRSYLRAILYEHQKRLQTSIPLQISEKFLSVQTGN
;
A
#
# COMPACT_ATOMS: atom_id res chain seq x y z
N MET A 1 17.51 -10.55 -10.88
CA MET A 1 18.50 -9.94 -11.79
C MET A 1 19.69 -9.44 -10.97
N PRO A 2 20.94 -9.78 -11.34
CA PRO A 2 22.09 -9.08 -10.80
C PRO A 2 22.19 -7.74 -11.55
N ILE A 3 22.04 -6.63 -10.83
CA ILE A 3 22.37 -5.31 -11.34
C ILE A 3 23.40 -4.76 -10.39
N GLU A 4 24.63 -4.64 -10.88
CA GLU A 4 25.77 -4.02 -10.20
C GLU A 4 25.42 -2.63 -9.69
N GLY A 5 25.83 -2.32 -8.46
CA GLY A 5 25.80 -0.96 -7.90
C GLY A 5 24.65 -0.68 -6.94
N GLU A 6 24.54 -1.44 -5.84
CA GLU A 6 23.61 -1.16 -4.75
C GLU A 6 23.93 0.18 -4.06
N LYS A 7 23.36 1.28 -4.56
CA LYS A 7 22.83 2.30 -3.66
C LYS A 7 21.38 1.92 -3.38
N LYS A 8 21.09 1.48 -2.16
CA LYS A 8 19.71 1.39 -1.65
C LYS A 8 19.09 2.79 -1.71
N TRP A 9 18.26 3.06 -2.72
CA TRP A 9 17.59 4.34 -2.86
C TRP A 9 16.29 4.35 -2.05
N GLY A 10 16.21 5.30 -1.10
CA GLY A 10 14.98 5.74 -0.47
C GLY A 10 14.49 4.86 0.68
N ARG A 11 14.76 5.26 1.93
CA ARG A 11 13.76 5.05 2.99
C ARG A 11 12.62 6.03 2.69
N PHE A 12 11.36 5.64 2.92
CA PHE A 12 10.24 6.57 2.95
C PHE A 12 10.62 7.69 3.92
N LYS A 13 11.11 8.82 3.40
CA LYS A 13 11.17 10.04 4.19
C LYS A 13 9.72 10.42 4.29
N LYS A 14 9.10 10.02 5.40
CA LYS A 14 7.79 10.48 5.85
C LYS A 14 7.49 11.80 5.17
N ALA A 15 6.54 11.79 4.24
CA ALA A 15 5.97 13.01 3.68
C ALA A 15 4.98 13.60 4.71
N LEU A 16 5.31 13.44 6.00
CA LEU A 16 4.56 13.91 7.13
C LEU A 16 4.71 15.41 7.14
N ILE A 17 3.68 16.04 6.63
CA ILE A 17 3.38 17.42 6.91
C ILE A 17 2.64 17.47 8.26
N SER A 18 2.58 18.65 8.88
CA SER A 18 1.87 18.80 10.15
C SER A 18 0.37 18.53 9.98
N GLU A 19 -0.38 18.24 11.05
CA GLU A 19 -1.84 18.07 10.94
C GLU A 19 -2.52 19.34 10.38
N GLU A 20 -1.99 20.51 10.75
CA GLU A 20 -2.42 21.80 10.20
C GLU A 20 -2.19 21.89 8.69
N ASP A 21 -1.05 21.38 8.21
CA ASP A 21 -0.74 21.34 6.78
C ASP A 21 -1.58 20.29 6.05
N VAL A 22 -1.89 19.14 6.66
CA VAL A 22 -2.82 18.13 6.10
C VAL A 22 -4.20 18.75 5.92
N PHE A 23 -4.69 19.50 6.91
CA PHE A 23 -5.97 20.18 6.81
C PHE A 23 -5.96 21.28 5.75
N ARG A 24 -4.90 22.09 5.64
CA ARG A 24 -4.79 23.08 4.55
C ARG A 24 -4.74 22.41 3.18
N GLU A 25 -3.98 21.32 3.06
CA GLU A 25 -3.89 20.51 1.87
C GLU A 25 -5.25 19.96 1.45
N SER A 26 -6.06 19.46 2.40
CA SER A 26 -7.40 18.95 2.09
C SER A 26 -8.31 20.05 1.57
N LEU A 27 -8.29 21.25 2.16
CA LEU A 27 -9.09 22.39 1.68
C LEU A 27 -8.76 22.75 0.23
N GLU A 28 -7.48 22.73 -0.13
CA GLU A 28 -7.04 23.04 -1.49
C GLU A 28 -7.34 21.93 -2.50
N LEU A 29 -7.21 20.67 -2.10
CA LEU A 29 -7.44 19.51 -2.98
C LEU A 29 -8.90 19.06 -3.04
N LYS A 30 -9.75 19.55 -2.12
CA LYS A 30 -11.11 19.04 -1.91
C LYS A 30 -11.93 18.95 -3.20
N SER A 31 -12.03 20.04 -3.96
CA SER A 31 -12.83 20.07 -5.20
C SER A 31 -12.32 19.07 -6.23
N GLY A 32 -11.00 18.89 -6.32
CA GLY A 32 -10.37 17.90 -7.19
C GLY A 32 -10.65 16.47 -6.77
N ILE A 33 -10.53 16.18 -5.47
CA ILE A 33 -10.83 14.87 -4.90
C ILE A 33 -12.32 14.53 -5.10
N GLU A 34 -13.23 15.47 -4.82
CA GLU A 34 -14.67 15.30 -5.00
C GLU A 34 -15.03 15.07 -6.47
N TYR A 35 -14.40 15.80 -7.39
CA TYR A 35 -14.58 15.60 -8.83
C TYR A 35 -14.09 14.23 -9.31
N LEU A 36 -12.87 13.83 -8.92
CA LEU A 36 -12.34 12.48 -9.22
C LEU A 36 -13.24 11.38 -8.67
N TYR A 37 -13.72 11.56 -7.43
CA TYR A 37 -14.61 10.61 -6.80
C TYR A 37 -15.95 10.51 -7.55
N HIS A 38 -16.51 11.64 -7.98
CA HIS A 38 -17.70 11.66 -8.82
C HIS A 38 -17.49 10.90 -10.14
N LEU A 39 -16.41 11.17 -10.87
CA LEU A 39 -16.11 10.46 -12.12
C LEU A 39 -15.96 8.94 -11.92
N TYR A 40 -15.30 8.53 -10.84
CA TYR A 40 -15.16 7.12 -10.47
C TYR A 40 -16.51 6.48 -10.16
N ARG A 41 -17.38 7.16 -9.38
CA ARG A 41 -18.74 6.68 -9.05
C ARG A 41 -19.64 6.57 -10.28
N GLU A 42 -19.41 7.38 -11.30
CA GLU A 42 -20.10 7.29 -12.60
C GLU A 42 -19.49 6.24 -13.56
N ASN A 43 -18.51 5.45 -13.11
CA ASN A 43 -17.76 4.49 -13.91
C ASN A 43 -17.04 5.11 -15.13
N LYS A 44 -16.71 6.40 -15.06
CA LYS A 44 -15.91 7.09 -16.09
C LYS A 44 -14.41 6.88 -15.90
N LEU A 45 -14.00 6.49 -14.70
CA LEU A 45 -12.63 6.12 -14.36
C LEU A 45 -12.59 4.67 -13.89
N LYS A 46 -11.58 3.94 -14.35
CA LYS A 46 -11.16 2.64 -13.79
C LYS A 46 -10.36 2.87 -12.52
N ASP A 47 -10.23 1.83 -11.70
CA ASP A 47 -9.50 1.84 -10.43
C ASP A 47 -8.09 2.44 -10.53
N PHE A 48 -7.33 2.04 -11.55
CA PHE A 48 -5.96 2.53 -11.74
C PHE A 48 -5.95 4.01 -12.16
N GLU A 49 -6.90 4.45 -13.00
CA GLU A 49 -7.00 5.84 -13.47
C GLU A 49 -7.31 6.78 -12.30
N PHE A 50 -8.27 6.37 -11.45
CA PHE A 50 -8.58 7.08 -10.21
C PHE A 50 -7.36 7.15 -9.28
N SER A 51 -6.70 6.01 -9.04
CA SER A 51 -5.56 5.90 -8.12
C SER A 51 -4.36 6.75 -8.57
N ILE A 52 -4.09 6.78 -9.87
CA ILE A 52 -3.00 7.55 -10.47
C ILE A 52 -3.30 9.05 -10.43
N SER A 53 -4.54 9.44 -10.73
CA SER A 53 -4.96 10.84 -10.64
C SER A 53 -4.84 11.36 -9.20
N PHE A 54 -5.28 10.55 -8.22
CA PHE A 54 -5.09 10.82 -6.80
C PHE A 54 -3.60 10.97 -6.45
N PHE A 55 -2.76 10.03 -6.90
CA PHE A 55 -1.31 10.07 -6.67
C PHE A 55 -0.66 11.35 -7.21
N ILE A 56 -0.93 11.71 -8.46
CA ILE A 56 -0.34 12.87 -9.13
C ILE A 56 -0.73 14.15 -8.40
N MET A 57 -2.01 14.31 -8.06
CA MET A 57 -2.54 15.49 -7.38
C MET A 57 -1.77 15.78 -6.08
N TYR A 58 -1.57 14.77 -5.24
CA TYR A 58 -0.78 14.92 -4.01
C TYR A 58 0.71 15.14 -4.28
N CYS A 59 1.29 14.45 -5.26
CA CYS A 59 2.69 14.64 -5.62
C CYS A 59 3.00 16.07 -6.11
N VAL A 60 2.10 16.66 -6.90
CA VAL A 60 2.18 18.05 -7.35
C VAL A 60 2.02 19.00 -6.16
N LYS A 61 0.97 18.80 -5.34
CA LYS A 61 0.67 19.64 -4.17
C LYS A 61 1.81 19.69 -3.16
N ARG A 62 2.38 18.55 -2.81
CA ARG A 62 3.51 18.45 -1.87
C ARG A 62 4.85 18.86 -2.50
N ASN A 63 4.85 19.28 -3.77
CA ASN A 63 6.06 19.59 -4.53
C ASN A 63 7.12 18.47 -4.41
N LEU A 64 6.65 17.22 -4.39
CA LEU A 64 7.53 16.05 -4.50
C LEU A 64 8.16 16.00 -5.90
N GLY A 65 7.62 16.77 -6.84
CA GLY A 65 8.10 16.99 -8.19
C GLY A 65 9.33 17.88 -8.36
N ARG A 66 10.25 18.02 -7.40
CA ARG A 66 11.60 18.55 -7.74
C ARG A 66 12.34 17.52 -8.60
N MET A 67 12.12 17.62 -9.91
CA MET A 67 12.52 16.68 -10.95
C MET A 67 14.03 16.42 -10.96
N LYS A 68 14.41 15.15 -11.15
CA LYS A 68 15.70 14.81 -11.74
C LYS A 68 15.41 14.05 -13.01
N ASN A 69 15.79 14.61 -14.16
CA ASN A 69 15.81 13.87 -15.41
C ASN A 69 16.76 12.67 -15.24
N PRO A 70 16.27 11.41 -15.32
CA PRO A 70 17.11 10.24 -15.10
C PRO A 70 18.21 10.08 -16.15
N LYS A 71 18.13 10.78 -17.29
CA LYS A 71 19.08 10.68 -18.42
C LYS A 71 20.12 11.80 -18.51
N GLY A 72 20.18 12.77 -17.59
CA GLY A 72 21.07 13.95 -17.78
C GLY A 72 21.73 14.47 -16.51
N LYS A 73 23.05 14.33 -16.41
CA LYS A 73 23.88 15.07 -15.45
C LYS A 73 24.06 16.56 -15.81
N SER A 74 23.51 17.05 -16.93
CA SER A 74 23.85 18.38 -17.46
C SER A 74 22.70 19.30 -17.83
N GLN A 75 21.43 18.97 -17.58
CA GLN A 75 20.35 19.94 -17.79
C GLN A 75 19.67 20.29 -16.48
N ARG A 76 20.10 21.42 -15.91
CA ARG A 76 19.38 22.26 -14.95
C ARG A 76 18.12 22.90 -15.56
N ASN A 77 17.44 22.19 -16.46
CA ASN A 77 16.10 22.57 -16.87
C ASN A 77 15.18 21.68 -16.03
N SER A 78 14.95 22.11 -14.78
CA SER A 78 13.66 21.81 -14.15
C SER A 78 12.63 22.31 -15.15
N LEU A 79 12.03 21.41 -15.90
CA LEU A 79 10.80 21.68 -16.60
C LEU A 79 9.78 21.95 -15.51
N ASP A 80 9.75 23.18 -14.97
CA ASP A 80 8.62 23.68 -14.22
C ASP A 80 7.45 23.60 -15.17
N ILE A 81 6.87 22.41 -15.32
CA ILE A 81 5.54 22.25 -15.83
C ILE A 81 4.74 22.70 -14.62
N PRO A 82 4.16 23.90 -14.66
CA PRO A 82 3.16 24.24 -13.69
C PRO A 82 1.97 23.41 -14.12
N ILE A 83 1.97 22.11 -13.80
CA ILE A 83 0.73 21.36 -13.76
C ILE A 83 -0.04 22.05 -12.65
N ARG A 84 -0.82 23.08 -13.03
CA ARG A 84 -1.71 23.71 -12.10
C ARG A 84 -2.68 22.60 -11.72
N ILE A 85 -2.79 22.35 -10.42
CA ILE A 85 -3.68 21.31 -9.89
C ILE A 85 -5.08 21.48 -10.50
N ASP A 86 -5.51 22.73 -10.67
CA ASP A 86 -6.75 23.10 -11.35
C ASP A 86 -6.83 22.59 -12.80
N GLU A 87 -5.77 22.69 -13.60
CA GLU A 87 -5.72 22.18 -14.98
C GLU A 87 -5.72 20.64 -14.99
N LEU A 88 -4.99 20.01 -14.07
CA LEU A 88 -5.02 18.56 -13.92
C LEU A 88 -6.42 18.07 -13.54
N ILE A 89 -7.10 18.74 -12.61
CA ILE A 89 -8.44 18.42 -12.13
C ILE A 89 -9.48 18.58 -13.25
N HIS A 90 -9.43 19.66 -14.02
CA HIS A 90 -10.45 19.94 -15.04
C HIS A 90 -10.23 19.17 -16.34
N ASN A 91 -8.98 18.79 -16.63
CA ASN A 91 -8.60 18.11 -17.86
C ASN A 91 -8.00 16.72 -17.59
N VAL A 92 -8.40 16.00 -16.52
CA VAL A 92 -7.87 14.64 -16.24
C VAL A 92 -7.95 13.77 -17.49
N GLU A 93 -9.11 13.74 -18.15
CA GLU A 93 -9.30 12.99 -19.39
C GLU A 93 -8.41 13.48 -20.54
N GLU A 94 -8.21 14.79 -20.70
CA GLU A 94 -7.43 15.36 -21.81
C GLU A 94 -5.90 15.25 -21.57
N THR A 95 -5.49 15.36 -20.31
CA THR A 95 -4.11 15.20 -19.83
C THR A 95 -3.68 13.73 -19.88
N LEU A 96 -4.60 12.80 -19.64
CA LEU A 96 -4.39 11.36 -19.80
C LEU A 96 -4.67 10.88 -21.25
N LYS A 97 -5.38 11.66 -22.08
CA LYS A 97 -5.62 11.34 -23.50
C LYS A 97 -4.30 11.43 -24.28
N GLY A 98 -3.75 10.27 -24.57
CA GLY A 98 -2.58 10.12 -25.44
C GLY A 98 -1.23 10.07 -24.71
N MET A 99 -1.20 10.43 -23.41
CA MET A 99 -0.05 10.14 -22.56
C MET A 99 -0.24 8.75 -21.96
N LYS A 100 0.64 7.78 -22.28
CA LYS A 100 0.61 6.54 -21.50
C LYS A 100 0.99 6.89 -20.08
N VAL A 101 0.27 6.36 -19.11
CA VAL A 101 0.63 6.57 -17.69
C VAL A 101 2.07 6.11 -17.42
N SER A 102 2.55 5.09 -18.14
CA SER A 102 3.97 4.73 -18.15
C SER A 102 4.87 5.87 -18.64
N ASP A 103 4.52 6.61 -19.69
CA ASP A 103 5.27 7.79 -20.14
C ASP A 103 5.35 8.87 -19.05
N LEU A 104 4.28 9.07 -18.29
CA LEU A 104 4.28 9.97 -17.13
C LEU A 104 5.28 9.48 -16.07
N PHE A 105 5.27 8.20 -15.69
CA PHE A 105 6.22 7.67 -14.70
C PHE A 105 7.68 7.60 -15.20
N PHE A 106 7.89 7.39 -16.52
CA PHE A 106 9.20 7.41 -17.16
C PHE A 106 9.78 8.83 -17.22
N GLN A 107 8.93 9.83 -17.46
CA GLN A 107 9.33 11.23 -17.56
C GLN A 107 9.46 11.89 -16.18
N TYR A 108 8.61 11.51 -15.21
CA TYR A 108 8.51 12.15 -13.90
C TYR A 108 8.75 11.14 -12.76
N ARG A 109 9.95 11.19 -12.18
CA ARG A 109 10.21 10.58 -10.87
C ARG A 109 10.09 11.64 -9.78
N PHE A 110 9.00 11.59 -9.05
CA PHE A 110 8.80 12.33 -7.81
C PHE A 110 9.83 11.90 -6.76
N ARG A 111 10.49 12.90 -6.17
CA ARG A 111 11.47 12.73 -5.10
C ARG A 111 10.80 12.07 -3.90
N SER A 112 11.55 11.23 -3.20
CA SER A 112 11.13 10.55 -1.95
C SER A 112 10.08 9.45 -2.12
N ILE A 113 9.57 9.21 -3.33
CA ILE A 113 8.71 8.05 -3.62
C ILE A 113 9.58 6.81 -3.90
N PRO A 114 9.40 5.70 -3.17
CA PRO A 114 10.14 4.45 -3.40
C PRO A 114 9.88 3.84 -4.79
N GLY A 115 10.86 3.08 -5.29
CA GLY A 115 10.74 2.36 -6.56
C GLY A 115 9.56 1.38 -6.60
N SER A 116 9.23 0.75 -5.46
CA SER A 116 8.10 -0.19 -5.34
C SER A 116 6.75 0.45 -5.66
N ILE A 117 6.56 1.74 -5.35
CA ILE A 117 5.34 2.47 -5.67
C ILE A 117 5.19 2.61 -7.18
N TYR A 118 6.25 3.03 -7.87
CA TYR A 118 6.24 3.17 -9.33
C TYR A 118 5.99 1.82 -10.01
N SER A 119 6.70 0.78 -9.58
CA SER A 119 6.50 -0.57 -10.13
C SER A 119 5.09 -1.10 -9.84
N GLY A 120 4.51 -0.80 -8.67
CA GLY A 120 3.13 -1.14 -8.36
C GLY A 120 2.13 -0.46 -9.29
N LEU A 121 2.27 0.85 -9.53
CA LEU A 121 1.40 1.62 -10.42
C LEU A 121 1.56 1.20 -11.89
N GLU A 122 2.79 0.98 -12.36
CA GLU A 122 3.08 0.54 -13.72
C GLU A 122 2.46 -0.84 -14.00
N ASN A 123 2.66 -1.80 -13.10
CA ASN A 123 2.02 -3.11 -13.21
C ASN A 123 0.49 -2.98 -13.25
N TRP A 124 -0.10 -2.15 -12.38
CA TRP A 124 -1.54 -1.96 -12.34
C TRP A 124 -2.10 -1.40 -13.66
N VAL A 125 -1.40 -0.42 -14.26
CA VAL A 125 -1.74 0.13 -15.58
C VAL A 125 -1.68 -0.93 -16.67
N ASP A 126 -0.64 -1.76 -16.63
CA ASP A 126 -0.41 -2.82 -17.63
C ASP A 126 -1.35 -4.03 -17.44
N GLY A 127 -2.25 -3.99 -16.45
CA GLY A 127 -3.16 -5.10 -16.14
C GLY A 127 -2.47 -6.28 -15.46
N LEU A 128 -1.26 -6.07 -14.93
CA LEU A 128 -0.48 -7.05 -14.20
C LEU A 128 -0.63 -6.80 -12.70
N ASN A 129 -0.81 -7.86 -11.91
CA ASN A 129 -0.79 -7.76 -10.45
C ASN A 129 -1.73 -6.65 -9.91
N CYS A 130 -2.94 -6.58 -10.45
CA CYS A 130 -3.88 -5.50 -10.18
C CYS A 130 -4.47 -5.62 -8.76
N PRO A 131 -4.14 -4.70 -7.84
CA PRO A 131 -4.86 -4.64 -6.58
C PRO A 131 -6.30 -4.20 -6.80
N ILE A 132 -7.16 -4.54 -5.84
CA ILE A 132 -8.54 -4.04 -5.76
C ILE A 132 -8.52 -2.68 -5.09
N LEU A 133 -9.07 -1.66 -5.73
CA LEU A 133 -9.23 -0.36 -5.08
C LEU A 133 -10.36 -0.40 -4.06
N SER A 134 -10.05 0.04 -2.83
CA SER A 134 -11.04 0.34 -1.80
C SER A 134 -11.04 1.84 -1.51
N LEU A 135 -12.21 2.41 -1.25
CA LEU A 135 -12.35 3.83 -0.86
C LEU A 135 -12.44 4.03 0.66
N GLU A 136 -12.38 2.93 1.39
CA GLU A 136 -12.42 2.86 2.84
C GLU A 136 -11.41 1.82 3.34
N MET A 137 -11.19 1.79 4.65
CA MET A 137 -10.29 0.81 5.26
C MET A 137 -10.88 -0.59 5.14
N VAL A 138 -10.12 -1.50 4.54
CA VAL A 138 -10.50 -2.91 4.49
C VAL A 138 -10.21 -3.54 5.85
N SER A 139 -11.21 -4.19 6.45
CA SER A 139 -11.03 -4.90 7.71
C SER A 139 -10.02 -6.05 7.58
N ASP A 140 -9.34 -6.39 8.66
CA ASP A 140 -8.33 -7.46 8.67
C ASP A 140 -8.88 -8.81 8.20
N ARG A 141 -10.13 -9.13 8.54
CA ARG A 141 -10.79 -10.36 8.10
C ARG A 141 -11.04 -10.35 6.59
N ASN A 142 -11.45 -9.21 6.03
CA ASN A 142 -11.63 -9.06 4.59
C ASN A 142 -10.27 -9.09 3.88
N MET A 143 -9.24 -8.48 4.46
CA MET A 143 -7.89 -8.54 3.92
C MET A 143 -7.35 -9.97 3.89
N LEU A 144 -7.52 -10.72 4.98
CA LEU A 144 -7.18 -12.14 5.06
C LEU A 144 -7.89 -12.95 3.97
N ASN A 145 -9.19 -12.70 3.75
CA ASN A 145 -9.94 -13.35 2.69
C ASN A 145 -9.36 -13.05 1.31
N LEU A 146 -9.12 -11.77 0.99
CA LEU A 146 -8.52 -11.37 -0.28
C LEU A 146 -7.17 -12.05 -0.49
N MET A 147 -6.28 -11.99 0.50
CA MET A 147 -4.92 -12.54 0.38
C MET A 147 -4.91 -14.07 0.27
N SER A 148 -5.86 -14.75 0.94
CA SER A 148 -6.06 -16.20 0.79
C SER A 148 -6.49 -16.60 -0.63
N GLU A 149 -7.09 -15.67 -1.38
CA GLU A 149 -7.51 -15.85 -2.77
C GLU A 149 -6.46 -15.32 -3.78
N GLY A 150 -5.28 -14.91 -3.32
CA GLY A 150 -4.26 -14.31 -4.19
C GLY A 150 -4.57 -12.88 -4.62
N LYS A 151 -5.48 -12.19 -3.93
CA LYS A 151 -5.82 -10.78 -4.18
C LYS A 151 -5.28 -9.90 -3.07
N ARG A 152 -5.06 -8.62 -3.36
CA ARG A 152 -4.72 -7.61 -2.36
C ARG A 152 -5.48 -6.33 -2.66
N SER A 153 -5.93 -5.63 -1.63
CA SER A 153 -6.51 -4.31 -1.80
C SER A 153 -5.47 -3.22 -1.61
N VAL A 154 -5.68 -2.09 -2.27
CA VAL A 154 -5.07 -0.80 -1.94
C VAL A 154 -6.20 0.17 -1.58
N ALA A 155 -6.09 0.86 -0.44
CA ALA A 155 -7.12 1.81 -0.03
C ALA A 155 -6.74 3.28 -0.30
N ILE A 156 -7.70 4.05 -0.79
CA ILE A 156 -7.69 5.51 -0.77
C ILE A 156 -8.79 5.94 0.19
N LEU A 157 -8.40 6.40 1.38
CA LEU A 157 -9.35 6.84 2.42
C LEU A 157 -9.97 8.18 2.03
N ILE A 158 -11.02 8.13 1.20
CA ILE A 158 -11.52 9.31 0.49
C ILE A 158 -12.09 10.36 1.44
N GLU A 159 -12.81 9.94 2.48
CA GLU A 159 -13.36 10.83 3.48
C GLU A 159 -12.25 11.53 4.28
N ASN A 160 -11.21 10.79 4.66
CA ASN A 160 -10.03 11.37 5.32
C ASN A 160 -9.31 12.37 4.42
N ALA A 161 -9.20 12.07 3.12
CA ALA A 161 -8.58 12.97 2.15
C ALA A 161 -9.36 14.28 2.02
N ILE A 162 -10.69 14.22 1.95
CA ILE A 162 -11.58 15.39 1.84
C ILE A 162 -11.61 16.21 3.13
N GLN A 163 -11.61 15.55 4.29
CA GLN A 163 -11.71 16.21 5.59
C GLN A 163 -10.35 16.69 6.13
N GLY A 164 -9.25 16.14 5.61
CA GLY A 164 -7.90 16.41 6.13
C GLY A 164 -7.62 15.66 7.44
N ASN A 165 -8.20 14.48 7.63
CA ASN A 165 -8.02 13.69 8.84
C ASN A 165 -6.79 12.79 8.75
N ILE A 166 -6.03 12.72 9.83
CA ILE A 166 -4.94 11.76 10.00
C ILE A 166 -5.50 10.50 10.64
N LEU A 167 -5.19 9.35 10.05
CA LEU A 167 -5.47 8.06 10.62
C LEU A 167 -4.18 7.50 11.23
N GLU A 168 -4.21 7.29 12.56
CA GLU A 168 -3.07 6.92 13.39
C GLU A 168 -1.87 7.87 13.27
N LYS A 169 -1.07 7.69 12.21
CA LYS A 169 0.18 8.40 11.94
C LYS A 169 0.36 8.74 10.46
N ARG A 170 -0.67 8.56 9.63
CA ARG A 170 -0.61 8.75 8.18
C ARG A 170 -1.84 9.52 7.73
N ASP A 171 -1.63 10.48 6.84
CA ASP A 171 -2.71 11.05 6.04
C ASP A 171 -3.17 10.05 4.95
N ALA A 172 -4.26 10.37 4.26
CA ALA A 172 -4.84 9.49 3.24
C ALA A 172 -3.87 9.17 2.09
N PHE A 173 -2.98 10.10 1.71
CA PHE A 173 -2.00 9.86 0.65
C PHE A 173 -0.87 8.96 1.12
N GLU A 174 -0.33 9.19 2.32
CA GLU A 174 0.67 8.29 2.88
C GLU A 174 0.12 6.87 3.13
N PHE A 175 -1.15 6.76 3.53
CA PHE A 175 -1.84 5.48 3.66
C PHE A 175 -1.92 4.77 2.30
N PHE A 176 -2.35 5.46 1.25
CA PHE A 176 -2.40 4.92 -0.11
C PHE A 176 -1.03 4.43 -0.59
N LEU A 177 0.03 5.23 -0.42
CA LEU A 177 1.39 4.83 -0.79
C LEU A 177 1.84 3.59 -0.02
N HIS A 178 1.54 3.54 1.26
CA HIS A 178 1.86 2.41 2.11
C HIS A 178 1.19 1.12 1.63
N ASP A 179 -0.12 1.15 1.40
CA ASP A 179 -0.87 0.00 0.92
C ASP A 179 -0.41 -0.45 -0.46
N LEU A 180 -0.07 0.49 -1.33
CA LEU A 180 0.47 0.19 -2.66
C LEU A 180 1.84 -0.50 -2.58
N ALA A 181 2.69 -0.13 -1.61
CA ALA A 181 3.95 -0.83 -1.37
C ALA A 181 3.71 -2.28 -0.91
N HIS A 182 2.68 -2.51 -0.10
CA HIS A 182 2.27 -3.84 0.32
C HIS A 182 1.70 -4.68 -0.81
N ALA A 183 0.84 -4.09 -1.65
CA ALA A 183 0.36 -4.74 -2.86
C ALA A 183 1.52 -5.15 -3.77
N HIS A 184 2.46 -4.24 -4.03
CA HIS A 184 3.67 -4.57 -4.79
C HIS A 184 4.44 -5.75 -4.19
N THR A 185 4.66 -5.74 -2.87
CA THR A 185 5.39 -6.80 -2.17
C THR A 185 4.64 -8.14 -2.20
N PHE A 186 3.31 -8.10 -2.08
CA PHE A 186 2.47 -9.30 -2.15
C PHE A 186 2.61 -10.00 -3.50
N PHE A 187 2.57 -9.24 -4.60
CA PHE A 187 2.64 -9.79 -5.95
C PHE A 187 4.07 -10.06 -6.47
N ASP A 188 5.11 -9.53 -5.81
CA ASP A 188 6.50 -9.72 -6.26
C ASP A 188 6.98 -11.16 -5.96
N VAL A 189 7.43 -11.84 -7.01
CA VAL A 189 7.99 -13.21 -6.97
C VAL A 189 9.10 -13.38 -5.94
N LYS A 190 9.89 -12.33 -5.64
CA LYS A 190 10.95 -12.37 -4.63
C LYS A 190 10.42 -12.65 -3.22
N TYR A 191 9.16 -12.34 -2.97
CA TYR A 191 8.49 -12.56 -1.69
C TYR A 191 7.60 -13.79 -1.71
N SER A 192 7.72 -14.67 -2.73
CA SER A 192 6.95 -15.90 -2.89
C SER A 192 5.44 -15.66 -2.79
N TYR A 193 4.84 -15.11 -3.85
CA TYR A 193 3.39 -14.90 -3.96
C TYR A 193 2.58 -16.13 -3.57
N ILE A 194 2.95 -17.32 -4.08
CA ILE A 194 2.28 -18.59 -3.75
C ILE A 194 2.43 -18.94 -2.27
N GLY A 195 3.63 -18.81 -1.70
CA GLY A 195 3.82 -19.11 -0.28
C GLY A 195 3.10 -18.14 0.65
N GLN A 196 2.89 -16.87 0.24
CA GLN A 196 2.05 -15.93 0.98
C GLN A 196 0.58 -16.38 0.96
N ILE A 197 0.06 -16.78 -0.20
CA ILE A 197 -1.30 -17.32 -0.33
C ILE A 197 -1.49 -18.55 0.57
N GLU A 198 -0.55 -19.49 0.56
CA GLU A 198 -0.61 -20.69 1.40
C GLU A 198 -0.60 -20.33 2.89
N PHE A 199 0.25 -19.39 3.29
CA PHE A 199 0.29 -18.90 4.67
C PHE A 199 -1.06 -18.29 5.11
N PHE A 200 -1.64 -17.42 4.28
CA PHE A 200 -2.93 -16.79 4.60
C PHE A 200 -4.11 -17.78 4.55
N ASN A 201 -4.08 -18.78 3.67
CA ASN A 201 -5.05 -19.87 3.70
C ASN A 201 -4.97 -20.68 4.99
N LEU A 202 -3.75 -20.97 5.46
CA LEU A 202 -3.56 -21.68 6.71
C LEU A 202 -4.10 -20.86 7.89
N LEU A 203 -3.78 -19.57 7.96
CA LEU A 203 -4.33 -18.66 8.97
C LEU A 203 -5.87 -18.61 8.93
N LYS A 204 -6.44 -18.46 7.74
CA LYS A 204 -7.89 -18.41 7.53
C LYS A 204 -8.59 -19.69 8.00
N SER A 205 -7.96 -20.84 7.84
CA SER A 205 -8.52 -22.13 8.29
C SER A 205 -8.69 -22.24 9.81
N GLU A 206 -8.01 -21.38 10.58
CA GLU A 206 -8.03 -21.38 12.05
C GLU A 206 -8.48 -20.04 12.63
N ILE A 207 -9.16 -19.20 11.83
CA ILE A 207 -9.46 -17.81 12.19
C ILE A 207 -10.28 -17.68 13.48
N ASP A 208 -11.21 -18.59 13.73
CA ASP A 208 -12.06 -18.56 14.93
C ASP A 208 -11.23 -18.74 16.21
N TRP A 209 -10.18 -19.58 16.15
CA TRP A 209 -9.27 -19.73 17.28
C TRP A 209 -8.46 -18.45 17.52
N PHE A 210 -7.94 -17.86 16.44
CA PHE A 210 -7.18 -16.61 16.52
C PHE A 210 -8.02 -15.44 17.04
N GLU A 211 -9.27 -15.30 16.57
CA GLU A 211 -10.22 -14.28 17.07
C GLU A 211 -10.53 -14.52 18.56
N GLY A 212 -10.74 -15.77 18.97
CA GLY A 212 -10.93 -16.12 20.38
C GLY A 212 -9.69 -15.89 21.26
N ALA A 213 -8.49 -16.04 20.73
CA ALA A 213 -7.24 -15.68 21.41
C ALA A 213 -7.09 -14.15 21.54
N SER A 214 -7.38 -13.41 20.48
CA SER A 214 -7.37 -11.94 20.46
C SER A 214 -8.34 -11.33 21.47
N GLY A 215 -9.50 -11.95 21.68
CA GLY A 215 -10.45 -11.51 22.71
C GLY A 215 -9.97 -11.69 24.15
N ARG A 216 -8.95 -12.52 24.38
CA ARG A 216 -8.41 -12.84 25.73
C ARG A 216 -7.06 -12.17 26.02
N ASP A 217 -6.32 -11.80 24.98
CA ASP A 217 -5.00 -11.16 25.09
C ASP A 217 -4.92 -9.95 24.15
N PRO A 218 -5.09 -8.71 24.66
CA PRO A 218 -5.01 -7.49 23.85
C PRO A 218 -3.65 -7.29 23.18
N VAL A 219 -2.55 -7.79 23.76
CA VAL A 219 -1.22 -7.71 23.16
C VAL A 219 -1.14 -8.62 21.95
N PHE A 220 -1.62 -9.86 22.10
CA PHE A 220 -1.74 -10.80 20.98
C PHE A 220 -2.65 -10.24 19.89
N SER A 221 -3.81 -9.70 20.26
CA SER A 221 -4.75 -9.08 19.33
C SER A 221 -4.05 -8.05 18.43
N LYS A 222 -3.35 -7.08 19.02
CA LYS A 222 -2.61 -6.05 18.27
C LYS A 222 -1.57 -6.64 17.33
N GLN A 223 -0.82 -7.64 17.78
CA GLN A 223 0.23 -8.29 16.97
C GLN A 223 -0.36 -9.13 15.83
N PHE A 224 -1.47 -9.81 16.09
CA PHE A 224 -2.18 -10.60 15.10
C PHE A 224 -2.80 -9.71 14.02
N HIS A 225 -3.47 -8.62 14.41
CA HIS A 225 -4.00 -7.62 13.48
C HIS A 225 -2.90 -7.00 12.60
N TYR A 226 -1.74 -6.71 13.17
CA TYR A 226 -0.56 -6.28 12.40
C TYR A 226 -0.11 -7.33 11.36
N CYS A 227 -0.11 -8.62 11.73
CA CYS A 227 0.19 -9.72 10.82
C CYS A 227 -0.79 -9.80 9.63
N LEU A 228 -2.07 -9.47 9.84
CA LEU A 228 -3.11 -9.56 8.80
C LEU A 228 -3.14 -8.35 7.86
N SER A 229 -2.86 -7.16 8.37
CA SER A 229 -3.06 -5.89 7.64
C SER A 229 -1.78 -5.31 7.04
N ASP A 230 -0.64 -5.50 7.71
CA ASP A 230 0.60 -4.73 7.46
C ASP A 230 1.83 -5.60 7.20
N MET A 231 1.65 -6.93 7.16
CA MET A 231 2.73 -7.87 6.88
C MET A 231 2.54 -8.55 5.53
N ASN A 232 2.95 -7.88 4.45
CA ASN A 232 3.30 -8.53 3.19
C ASN A 232 4.83 -8.70 3.14
N SER A 233 5.31 -9.94 3.18
CA SER A 233 6.73 -10.29 3.25
C SER A 233 6.95 -11.74 2.83
N HIS A 234 8.21 -12.21 2.86
CA HIS A 234 8.52 -13.61 2.59
C HIS A 234 7.80 -14.55 3.59
N PRO A 235 7.26 -15.70 3.15
CA PRO A 235 6.49 -16.61 4.00
C PRO A 235 7.23 -17.05 5.26
N ASP A 236 8.55 -17.24 5.16
CA ASP A 236 9.36 -17.59 6.33
C ASP A 236 9.33 -16.51 7.41
N HIS A 237 9.38 -15.23 7.01
CA HIS A 237 9.25 -14.12 7.96
C HIS A 237 7.85 -14.08 8.58
N LEU A 238 6.80 -14.33 7.80
CA LEU A 238 5.42 -14.39 8.29
C LEU A 238 5.25 -15.52 9.32
N ARG A 239 5.76 -16.72 9.01
CA ARG A 239 5.75 -17.87 9.90
C ARG A 239 6.56 -17.62 11.18
N SER A 240 7.77 -17.07 11.05
CA SER A 240 8.60 -16.71 12.21
C SER A 240 7.93 -15.69 13.11
N TYR A 241 7.30 -14.66 12.53
CA TYR A 241 6.55 -13.67 13.28
C TYR A 241 5.37 -14.31 14.01
N LEU A 242 4.54 -15.09 13.31
CA LEU A 242 3.39 -15.79 13.90
C LEU A 242 3.81 -16.72 15.05
N ARG A 243 4.90 -17.47 14.89
CA ARG A 243 5.48 -18.31 15.96
C ARG A 243 5.86 -17.50 17.19
N ALA A 244 6.51 -16.36 16.99
CA ALA A 244 6.93 -15.50 18.09
C ALA A 244 5.72 -14.97 18.88
N ILE A 245 4.68 -14.48 18.19
CA ILE A 245 3.49 -13.93 18.87
C ILE A 245 2.68 -15.03 19.57
N LEU A 246 2.65 -16.25 19.02
CA LEU A 246 2.04 -17.43 19.65
C LEU A 246 2.78 -17.83 20.93
N TYR A 247 4.11 -17.93 20.87
CA TYR A 247 4.93 -18.26 22.04
C TYR A 247 4.75 -17.24 23.17
N GLU A 248 4.77 -15.95 22.83
CA GLU A 248 4.58 -14.87 23.79
C GLU A 248 3.18 -14.86 24.39
N HIS A 249 2.14 -15.16 23.61
CA HIS A 249 0.77 -15.35 24.10
C HIS A 249 0.68 -16.50 25.11
N GLN A 250 1.26 -17.65 24.76
CA GLN A 250 1.30 -18.84 25.63
C GLN A 250 1.95 -18.53 26.97
N LYS A 251 3.10 -17.84 26.93
CA LYS A 251 3.85 -17.42 28.12
C LYS A 251 3.05 -16.47 29.01
N ARG A 252 2.33 -15.51 28.42
CA ARG A 252 1.53 -14.53 29.17
C ARG A 252 0.33 -15.16 29.88
N LEU A 253 -0.43 -15.99 29.18
CA LEU A 253 -1.65 -16.57 29.73
C LEU A 253 -1.40 -17.86 30.52
N GLN A 254 -0.17 -18.41 30.50
CA GLN A 254 0.17 -19.71 31.08
C GLN A 254 -0.76 -20.83 30.58
N THR A 255 -1.23 -20.70 29.34
CA THR A 255 -2.10 -21.67 28.67
C THR A 255 -1.29 -22.56 27.74
N SER A 256 -1.90 -23.63 27.23
CA SER A 256 -1.36 -24.39 26.10
C SER A 256 -2.03 -23.92 24.81
N ILE A 257 -1.26 -23.87 23.73
CA ILE A 257 -1.80 -23.72 22.38
C ILE A 257 -2.37 -25.09 21.96
N PRO A 258 -3.58 -25.18 21.38
CA PRO A 258 -4.13 -26.45 20.93
C PRO A 258 -3.16 -27.18 19.99
N LEU A 259 -3.11 -28.51 20.10
CA LEU A 259 -2.16 -29.34 19.35
C LEU A 259 -2.26 -29.08 17.84
N GLN A 260 -3.47 -28.96 17.30
CA GLN A 260 -3.72 -28.64 15.89
C GLN A 260 -3.06 -27.32 15.43
N ILE A 261 -3.12 -26.27 16.25
CA ILE A 261 -2.47 -24.98 15.96
C ILE A 261 -0.95 -25.12 16.09
N SER A 262 -0.48 -25.84 17.12
CA SER A 262 0.94 -26.10 17.32
C SER A 262 1.56 -26.88 16.15
N GLU A 263 0.91 -27.95 15.70
CA GLU A 263 1.35 -28.76 14.57
C GLU A 263 1.39 -27.97 13.27
N LYS A 264 0.37 -27.13 13.01
CA LYS A 264 0.30 -26.32 11.77
C LYS A 264 1.32 -25.18 11.74
N PHE A 265 1.55 -24.49 12.86
CA PHE A 265 2.28 -23.23 12.86
C PHE A 265 3.60 -23.26 13.62
N LEU A 266 3.75 -24.12 14.63
CA LEU A 266 4.94 -24.17 15.48
C LEU A 266 5.89 -25.32 15.14
N SER A 267 5.40 -26.37 14.47
CA SER A 267 6.27 -27.47 14.02
C SER A 267 7.33 -26.93 13.06
N VAL A 268 8.60 -27.23 13.32
CA VAL A 268 9.66 -26.96 12.36
C VAL A 268 9.38 -27.89 11.19
N GLN A 269 8.97 -27.34 10.04
CA GLN A 269 9.11 -28.09 8.80
C GLN A 269 10.62 -28.29 8.60
N THR A 270 11.12 -29.45 9.03
CA THR A 270 12.41 -29.95 8.58
C THR A 270 12.25 -30.23 7.09
N GLY A 271 12.54 -29.22 6.28
CA GLY A 271 12.54 -29.35 4.83
C GLY A 271 13.65 -30.32 4.42
N ASN A 272 13.25 -31.39 3.72
CA ASN A 272 14.09 -32.11 2.77
C ASN A 272 14.28 -31.26 1.50
#